data_AF-A0A8J7T3R2-F1
#
_entry.id   AF-A0A8J7T3R2-F1
#
_cell.length_a   1.000
_cell.length_b   1.000
_cell.length_c   1.000
_cell.angle_alpha   90.00
_cell.angle_beta   90.00
_cell.angle_gamma   90.00
#
_symmetry.space_group_name_H-M   'P 1'
#
loop_
_entity.id
_entity.type
_entity.pdbx_description
1 polymer ?
#
loop_
_entity_poly.entity_id
_entity_poly.type
_entity_poly.pdbx_seq_one_letter_code
_entity_poly.pdbx_strand_id
1 'polypeptide(L)'
;MAAFWATSLLPGSGAWVLVPVILVAGMAGGAAPASVTAVLKTRFAVSEIISTAMMNYLIVLLLSWLIGGGPWTEVSQSVVYQQSATFPEPAWLRALLGSGKLHLGFPVALAAAVAVRALLARTSLGYEIRALGENAVALAFRGTDVRRTILVILAISGALAALAGVSE
;
A
#
# COMPACT_ATOMS: atom_id res chain seq x y z
N MET A 1 6.40 2.13 6.23
CA MET A 1 6.88 0.98 7.04
C MET A 1 7.56 -0.10 6.20
N ALA A 2 6.82 -0.90 5.41
CA ALA A 2 7.42 -2.00 4.62
C ALA A 2 8.47 -1.52 3.60
N ALA A 3 8.23 -0.37 2.97
CA ALA A 3 9.21 0.34 2.13
C ALA A 3 10.54 0.60 2.85
N PHE A 4 10.51 1.18 4.06
CA PHE A 4 11.69 1.44 4.88
C PHE A 4 12.43 0.14 5.24
N TRP A 5 11.68 -0.87 5.66
CA TRP A 5 12.26 -2.18 5.97
C TRP A 5 12.96 -2.81 4.76
N ALA A 6 12.36 -2.72 3.57
CA ALA A 6 12.97 -3.21 2.34
C ALA A 6 14.30 -2.51 2.00
N THR A 7 14.44 -1.23 2.34
CA THR A 7 15.72 -0.51 2.14
C THR A 7 16.82 -0.99 3.09
N SER A 8 16.46 -1.36 4.32
CA SER A 8 17.43 -1.88 5.29
C SER A 8 17.98 -3.26 4.89
N LEU A 9 17.25 -4.02 4.07
CA LEU A 9 17.65 -5.34 3.59
C LEU A 9 18.61 -5.29 2.38
N LEU A 10 18.71 -4.14 1.69
CA LEU A 10 19.51 -3.98 0.46
C LEU A 10 20.50 -2.80 0.55
N PRO A 11 21.40 -2.78 1.55
CA PRO A 11 22.37 -1.70 1.70
C PRO A 11 23.32 -1.65 0.48
N GLY A 12 23.53 -0.44 -0.07
CA GLY A 12 24.47 -0.20 -1.17
C GLY A 12 23.98 -0.57 -2.58
N SER A 13 22.72 -0.96 -2.73
CA SER A 13 22.13 -1.21 -4.05
C SER A 13 21.88 0.09 -4.83
N GLY A 14 22.06 0.05 -6.15
CA GLY A 14 21.80 1.21 -7.02
C GLY A 14 20.31 1.55 -7.14
N ALA A 15 20.01 2.81 -7.45
CA ALA A 15 18.65 3.35 -7.53
C ALA A 15 17.70 2.51 -8.41
N TRP A 16 18.19 1.94 -9.50
CA TRP A 16 17.42 1.12 -10.43
C TRP A 16 16.83 -0.16 -9.83
N VAL A 17 17.49 -0.74 -8.82
CA VAL A 17 17.00 -1.93 -8.11
C VAL A 17 16.22 -1.52 -6.88
N LEU A 18 16.72 -0.51 -6.17
CA LEU A 18 16.16 -0.10 -4.90
C LEU A 18 14.75 0.50 -5.04
N VAL A 19 14.52 1.36 -6.04
CA VAL A 19 13.22 2.02 -6.25
C VAL A 19 12.09 1.01 -6.54
N PRO A 20 12.20 0.08 -7.52
CA PRO A 20 11.14 -0.91 -7.76
C PRO A 20 10.85 -1.78 -6.53
N VAL A 21 11.89 -2.19 -5.78
CA VAL A 21 11.73 -3.01 -4.58
C VAL A 21 10.98 -2.24 -3.50
N ILE A 22 11.30 -0.97 -3.28
CA ILE A 22 10.60 -0.10 -2.34
C ILE A 22 9.12 0.04 -2.72
N LEU A 23 8.82 0.28 -4.01
CA LEU A 23 7.44 0.42 -4.48
C LEU A 23 6.64 -0.87 -4.25
N VAL A 24 7.20 -2.03 -4.62
CA VAL A 24 6.54 -3.33 -4.44
C VAL A 24 6.37 -3.67 -2.95
N ALA A 25 7.39 -3.42 -2.13
CA ALA A 25 7.32 -3.64 -0.69
C ALA A 25 6.30 -2.70 -0.02
N GLY A 26 6.23 -1.44 -0.48
CA GLY A 26 5.22 -0.47 -0.09
C GLY A 26 3.81 -0.96 -0.38
N MET A 27 3.55 -1.32 -1.63
CA MET A 27 2.28 -1.89 -2.08
C MET A 27 1.89 -3.14 -1.27
N ALA A 28 2.83 -4.07 -1.04
CA ALA A 28 2.59 -5.25 -0.22
C ALA A 28 2.27 -4.87 1.24
N GLY A 29 2.96 -3.87 1.78
CA GLY A 29 2.74 -3.34 3.13
C GLY A 29 1.37 -2.68 3.32
N GLY A 30 0.77 -2.10 2.27
CA GLY A 30 -0.61 -1.62 2.29
C GLY A 30 -1.64 -2.71 2.01
N ALA A 31 -1.32 -3.63 1.11
CA ALA A 31 -2.20 -4.75 0.76
C ALA A 31 -2.42 -5.71 1.94
N ALA A 32 -1.39 -5.94 2.77
CA ALA A 32 -1.46 -6.85 3.90
C ALA A 32 -2.55 -6.46 4.94
N PRO A 33 -2.53 -5.25 5.56
CA PRO A 33 -3.56 -4.85 6.51
C PRO A 33 -4.94 -4.72 5.84
N ALA A 34 -5.01 -4.27 4.59
CA ALA A 34 -6.26 -4.23 3.84
C ALA A 34 -6.85 -5.63 3.55
N SER A 35 -5.98 -6.63 3.34
CA SER A 35 -6.41 -8.02 3.20
C SER A 35 -6.95 -8.57 4.51
N VAL A 36 -6.38 -8.19 5.65
CA VAL A 36 -6.89 -8.57 6.97
C VAL A 36 -8.30 -8.00 7.18
N THR A 37 -8.52 -6.71 6.91
CA THR A 37 -9.87 -6.12 7.02
C THR A 37 -10.86 -6.76 6.04
N ALA A 38 -10.38 -7.13 4.85
CA ALA A 38 -11.19 -7.86 3.88
C ALA A 38 -11.61 -9.25 4.37
N VAL A 39 -10.68 -10.02 4.97
CA VAL A 39 -11.00 -11.31 5.59
C VAL A 39 -12.02 -11.14 6.71
N LEU A 40 -11.83 -10.12 7.56
CA LEU A 40 -12.77 -9.81 8.64
C LEU A 40 -14.19 -9.55 8.11
N LYS A 41 -14.30 -8.78 7.03
CA LYS A 41 -15.58 -8.54 6.36
C LYS A 41 -16.15 -9.81 5.74
N THR A 42 -15.38 -10.54 4.94
CA THR A 42 -15.93 -11.67 4.16
C THR A 42 -16.22 -12.90 4.99
N ARG A 43 -15.47 -13.12 6.08
CA ARG A 43 -15.60 -14.32 6.92
C ARG A 43 -16.47 -14.09 8.15
N PHE A 44 -16.36 -12.92 8.79
CA PHE A 44 -17.00 -12.62 10.06
C PHE A 44 -18.09 -11.55 9.94
N ALA A 45 -18.41 -11.08 8.73
CA ALA A 45 -19.42 -10.06 8.47
C ALA A 45 -19.21 -8.76 9.27
N VAL A 46 -17.96 -8.45 9.60
CA VAL A 46 -17.60 -7.22 10.30
C VAL A 46 -17.78 -6.01 9.38
N SER A 47 -18.26 -4.91 9.93
CA SER A 47 -18.36 -3.64 9.19
C SER A 47 -16.99 -3.20 8.69
N GLU A 48 -16.88 -2.98 7.37
CA GLU A 48 -15.64 -2.55 6.73
C GLU A 48 -15.12 -1.25 7.32
N ILE A 49 -16.02 -0.28 7.50
CA ILE A 49 -15.70 1.06 8.02
C ILE A 49 -15.05 0.97 9.40
N ILE A 50 -15.60 0.14 10.28
CA ILE A 50 -15.06 -0.03 11.64
C ILE A 50 -13.72 -0.79 11.55
N SER A 51 -13.65 -1.87 10.78
CA SER A 51 -12.43 -2.68 10.68
C SER A 51 -11.25 -1.90 10.11
N THR A 52 -11.46 -1.04 9.10
CA THR A 52 -10.41 -0.21 8.49
C THR A 52 -10.01 0.94 9.41
N ALA A 53 -10.97 1.58 10.10
CA ALA A 53 -10.67 2.59 11.11
C ALA A 53 -9.84 2.00 12.25
N MET A 54 -10.20 0.81 12.76
CA MET A 54 -9.44 0.12 13.80
C MET A 54 -8.05 -0.32 13.32
N MET A 55 -7.95 -0.78 12.07
CA MET A 55 -6.67 -1.16 11.46
C MET A 55 -5.70 0.03 11.40
N ASN A 56 -6.21 1.25 11.15
CA ASN A 56 -5.39 2.45 11.17
C ASN A 56 -4.72 2.67 12.55
N TYR A 57 -5.47 2.53 13.65
CA TYR A 57 -4.91 2.63 15.00
C TYR A 57 -3.85 1.56 15.26
N LEU A 58 -4.07 0.32 14.81
CA LEU A 58 -3.09 -0.76 14.91
C LEU A 58 -1.78 -0.40 14.20
N ILE A 59 -1.86 0.16 12.99
CA ILE A 59 -0.69 0.59 12.21
C ILE A 59 0.03 1.74 12.92
N VAL A 60 -0.69 2.74 13.43
CA VAL A 60 -0.09 3.86 14.16
C VAL A 60 0.61 3.39 15.42
N LEU A 61 -0.04 2.55 16.23
CA LEU A 61 0.56 2.00 17.46
C LEU A 61 1.80 1.15 17.16
N LEU A 62 1.73 0.32 16.12
CA LEU A 62 2.88 -0.47 15.67
C LEU A 62 4.04 0.43 15.23
N LEU A 63 3.75 1.49 14.46
CA LEU A 63 4.76 2.47 14.06
C LEU A 63 5.35 3.19 15.26
N SER A 64 4.53 3.65 16.21
CA SER A 64 4.97 4.28 17.45
C SER A 64 5.90 3.37 18.26
N TRP A 65 5.60 2.07 18.34
CA TRP A 65 6.49 1.11 19.00
C TRP A 65 7.82 0.93 18.25
N LEU A 66 7.80 0.91 16.91
CA LEU A 66 9.01 0.75 16.09
C LEU A 66 9.99 1.93 16.21
N ILE A 67 9.47 3.16 16.29
CA ILE A 67 10.27 4.39 16.40
C ILE A 67 10.48 4.87 17.85
N GLY A 68 9.69 4.35 18.79
CA GLY A 68 9.68 4.76 20.20
C GLY A 68 10.58 3.94 21.10
N GLY A 69 11.81 3.66 20.66
CA GLY A 69 12.75 2.76 21.33
C GLY A 69 12.85 1.38 20.67
N GLY A 70 12.11 1.17 19.58
CA GLY A 70 12.22 -0.01 18.73
C GLY A 70 13.36 0.07 17.70
N PRO A 71 13.49 -0.92 16.80
CA PRO A 71 14.60 -1.06 15.87
C PRO A 71 14.77 0.07 14.85
N TRP A 72 13.74 0.89 14.64
CA TRP A 72 13.76 1.97 13.65
C TRP A 72 14.01 3.34 14.27
N THR A 73 14.20 3.39 15.58
CA THR A 73 14.53 4.63 16.29
C THR A 73 15.83 5.20 15.76
N GLU A 74 15.81 6.44 15.30
CA GLU A 74 17.02 7.14 14.92
C GLU A 74 17.86 7.46 16.17
N VAL A 75 18.99 6.75 16.32
CA VAL A 75 19.96 7.00 17.38
C VAL A 75 20.99 8.02 16.89
N SER A 76 20.63 9.30 16.92
CA SER A 76 21.60 10.37 16.74
C SER A 76 22.39 10.57 18.05
N GLN A 77 23.66 10.99 17.97
CA GLN A 77 24.65 10.97 19.07
C GLN A 77 24.29 11.82 20.31
N SER A 78 23.17 12.56 20.31
CA SER A 78 22.76 13.43 21.42
C SER A 78 21.25 13.50 21.69
N VAL A 79 20.38 13.08 20.76
CA VAL A 79 18.91 13.12 20.93
C VAL A 79 18.25 11.89 20.30
N VAL A 80 17.35 11.25 21.03
CA VAL A 80 16.49 10.18 20.50
C VAL A 80 15.27 10.84 19.88
N TYR A 81 15.27 10.96 18.54
CA TYR A 81 14.08 11.42 17.82
C TYR A 81 13.12 10.25 17.60
N GLN A 82 11.82 10.49 17.78
CA GLN A 82 10.75 9.52 17.49
C GLN A 82 10.48 9.47 15.98
N GLN A 83 11.52 9.17 15.18
CA GLN A 83 11.45 9.09 13.73
C GLN A 83 12.36 7.98 13.22
N SER A 84 12.10 7.51 11.99
CA SER A 84 13.01 6.60 11.29
C SER A 84 14.20 7.34 10.70
N ALA A 85 15.31 6.64 10.54
CA ALA A 85 16.44 7.15 9.76
C ALA A 85 15.99 7.59 8.36
N THR A 86 16.66 8.60 7.82
CA THR A 86 16.35 9.10 6.47
C THR A 86 16.68 8.04 5.42
N PHE A 87 15.85 7.93 4.38
CA PHE A 87 16.11 7.04 3.25
C PHE A 87 17.44 7.39 2.58
N PRO A 88 18.22 6.40 2.13
CA PRO A 88 19.47 6.67 1.41
C PRO A 88 19.17 7.37 0.08
N GLU A 89 20.04 8.27 -0.38
CA GLU A 89 19.84 9.09 -1.59
C GLU A 89 19.40 8.30 -2.85
N PRO A 90 19.91 7.07 -3.12
CA PRO A 90 19.44 6.27 -4.26
C PRO A 90 17.98 5.81 -4.17
N ALA A 91 17.36 5.86 -2.99
CA ALA A 91 15.95 5.53 -2.78
C ALA A 91 15.02 6.72 -3.07
N TRP A 92 15.55 7.93 -3.23
CA TRP A 92 14.73 9.12 -3.44
C TRP A 92 14.18 9.16 -4.87
N LEU A 93 12.89 9.47 -4.99
CA LEU A 93 12.28 9.74 -6.28
C LEU A 93 12.81 11.08 -6.80
N ARG A 94 13.61 11.01 -7.88
CA ARG A 94 14.25 12.19 -8.47
C ARG A 94 13.20 13.24 -8.89
N ALA A 95 13.51 14.50 -8.62
CA ALA A 95 12.70 15.63 -9.08
C ALA A 95 12.72 15.73 -10.61
N LEU A 96 11.57 16.02 -11.22
CA LEU A 96 11.38 16.01 -12.67
C LEU A 96 11.65 17.38 -13.33
N LEU A 97 11.36 18.48 -12.62
CA LEU A 97 11.41 19.85 -13.14
C LEU A 97 12.34 20.78 -12.36
N GLY A 98 13.32 20.23 -11.62
CA GLY A 98 14.23 21.00 -10.75
C GLY A 98 13.57 21.63 -9.52
N SER A 99 12.24 21.79 -9.51
CA SER A 99 11.42 22.05 -8.34
C SER A 99 11.17 20.75 -7.58
N GLY A 100 11.54 20.71 -6.29
CA GLY A 100 11.36 19.54 -5.41
C GLY A 100 9.90 19.11 -5.16
N LYS A 101 8.92 19.82 -5.74
CA LYS A 101 7.49 19.51 -5.62
C LYS A 101 7.00 18.46 -6.61
N LEU A 102 7.65 18.30 -7.77
CA LEU A 102 7.26 17.31 -8.76
C LEU A 102 8.38 16.28 -8.92
N HIS A 103 8.11 15.06 -8.47
CA HIS A 103 9.04 13.93 -8.51
C HIS A 103 8.51 12.82 -9.43
N LEU A 104 9.36 11.82 -9.68
CA LEU A 104 9.04 10.63 -10.48
C LEU A 104 7.82 9.83 -9.98
N GLY A 105 7.26 10.15 -8.82
CA GLY A 105 5.98 9.60 -8.34
C GLY A 105 4.80 9.98 -9.23
N PHE A 106 4.83 11.14 -9.89
CA PHE A 106 3.71 11.58 -10.75
C PHE A 106 3.52 10.67 -11.99
N PRO A 107 4.56 10.35 -12.78
CA PRO A 107 4.46 9.33 -13.83
C PRO A 107 3.97 7.97 -13.33
N VAL A 108 4.41 7.54 -12.13
CA VAL A 108 3.98 6.28 -11.52
C VAL A 108 2.49 6.32 -11.21
N ALA A 109 1.98 7.42 -10.66
CA ALA A 109 0.56 7.61 -10.40
C ALA A 109 -0.28 7.58 -11.69
N LEU A 110 0.20 8.21 -12.77
CA LEU A 110 -0.47 8.18 -14.07
C LEU A 110 -0.51 6.75 -14.65
N ALA A 111 0.61 6.02 -14.56
CA ALA A 111 0.68 4.63 -14.98
C ALA A 111 -0.28 3.74 -14.16
N ALA A 112 -0.35 3.94 -12.85
CA ALA A 112 -1.27 3.24 -11.97
C ALA A 112 -2.74 3.53 -12.33
N ALA A 113 -3.10 4.79 -12.60
CA ALA A 113 -4.45 5.17 -13.03
C ALA A 113 -4.86 4.49 -14.34
N VAL A 114 -3.96 4.46 -15.33
CA VAL A 114 -4.17 3.74 -16.60
C VAL A 114 -4.31 2.24 -16.37
N ALA A 115 -3.48 1.66 -15.49
CA ALA A 115 -3.53 0.24 -15.14
C ALA A 115 -4.86 -0.13 -14.47
N VAL A 116 -5.35 0.68 -13.53
CA VAL A 116 -6.66 0.48 -12.88
C VAL A 116 -7.79 0.60 -13.90
N ARG A 117 -7.75 1.60 -14.79
CA ARG A 117 -8.74 1.72 -15.87
C ARG A 117 -8.74 0.50 -16.79
N ALA A 118 -7.56 -0.01 -17.16
CA ALA A 118 -7.43 -1.20 -17.99
C ALA A 118 -7.94 -2.45 -17.24
N LEU A 119 -7.61 -2.61 -15.96
CA LEU A 119 -8.11 -3.68 -15.10
C LEU A 119 -9.63 -3.67 -15.08
N LEU A 120 -10.25 -2.53 -14.80
CA LEU A 120 -11.70 -2.40 -14.78
C LEU A 120 -12.27 -2.68 -16.18
N ALA A 121 -11.87 -1.92 -17.20
CA ALA A 121 -12.53 -1.98 -18.51
C ALA A 121 -12.29 -3.28 -19.30
N ARG A 122 -11.16 -3.96 -19.11
CA ARG A 122 -10.70 -5.03 -20.02
C ARG A 122 -10.46 -6.39 -19.39
N THR A 123 -10.73 -6.57 -18.09
CA THR A 123 -10.52 -7.88 -17.43
C THR A 123 -11.82 -8.47 -16.89
N SER A 124 -11.83 -9.81 -16.73
CA SER A 124 -12.94 -10.54 -16.08
C SER A 124 -13.15 -10.09 -14.64
N LEU A 125 -12.06 -9.87 -13.91
CA LEU A 125 -12.07 -9.33 -12.55
C LEU A 125 -12.74 -7.95 -12.54
N GLY A 126 -12.41 -7.07 -13.50
CA GLY A 126 -13.06 -5.77 -13.64
C GLY A 126 -14.57 -5.86 -13.90
N TYR A 127 -15.02 -6.86 -14.67
CA TYR A 127 -16.45 -7.13 -14.85
C TYR A 127 -17.11 -7.58 -13.54
N GLU A 128 -16.49 -8.48 -12.79
CA GLU A 128 -16.98 -8.96 -11.49
C GLU A 128 -17.08 -7.82 -10.47
N ILE A 129 -16.10 -6.91 -10.42
CA ILE A 129 -16.13 -5.72 -9.55
C ILE A 129 -17.36 -4.85 -9.86
N ARG A 130 -17.61 -4.55 -11.14
CA ARG A 130 -18.76 -3.73 -11.53
C ARG A 130 -20.08 -4.43 -11.22
N ALA A 131 -20.19 -5.71 -11.59
CA ALA A 131 -21.39 -6.50 -11.35
C ALA A 131 -21.68 -6.64 -9.84
N LEU A 132 -20.64 -6.73 -9.00
CA LEU A 132 -20.76 -6.78 -7.55
C LEU A 132 -21.39 -5.49 -7.00
N GLY A 133 -21.01 -4.33 -7.54
CA GLY A 133 -21.56 -3.03 -7.17
C GLY A 133 -23.03 -2.85 -7.57
N GLU A 134 -23.45 -3.47 -8.68
CA GLU A 134 -24.84 -3.45 -9.15
C GLU A 134 -25.73 -4.41 -8.35
N ASN A 135 -25.36 -5.69 -8.27
CA ASN A 135 -26.14 -6.69 -7.54
C ASN A 135 -25.29 -7.92 -7.14
N ALA A 136 -24.85 -7.91 -5.88
CA ALA A 136 -24.07 -9.01 -5.31
C ALA A 136 -24.81 -10.37 -5.29
N VAL A 137 -26.14 -10.37 -5.14
CA VAL A 137 -26.95 -11.59 -5.09
C VAL A 137 -27.00 -12.24 -6.46
N ALA A 138 -27.30 -11.45 -7.51
CA ALA A 138 -27.31 -11.93 -8.89
C ALA A 138 -25.92 -12.44 -9.33
N LEU A 139 -24.85 -11.76 -8.91
CA LEU A 139 -23.48 -12.19 -9.18
C LEU A 139 -23.16 -13.54 -8.53
N ALA A 140 -23.62 -13.77 -7.29
CA ALA A 140 -23.44 -15.06 -6.61
C ALA A 140 -24.21 -16.19 -7.33
N PHE A 141 -25.40 -15.92 -7.86
CA PHE A 141 -26.17 -16.89 -8.66
C PHE A 141 -25.45 -17.30 -9.96
N ARG A 142 -24.59 -16.44 -10.51
CA ARG A 142 -23.74 -16.74 -11.67
C ARG A 142 -22.56 -17.68 -11.32
N GLY A 143 -22.36 -18.02 -10.04
CA GLY A 143 -21.26 -18.87 -9.58
C GLY A 143 -19.95 -18.12 -9.31
N THR A 144 -19.96 -16.79 -9.33
CA THR A 144 -18.77 -15.99 -8.96
C THR A 144 -18.56 -16.03 -7.45
N ASP A 145 -17.32 -16.23 -7.02
CA ASP A 145 -16.95 -16.11 -5.61
C ASP A 145 -16.87 -14.63 -5.20
N VAL A 146 -18.00 -14.14 -4.67
CA VAL A 146 -18.14 -12.77 -4.15
C VAL A 146 -17.13 -12.49 -3.04
N ARG A 147 -16.81 -13.47 -2.19
CA ARG A 147 -15.87 -13.28 -1.08
C ARG A 147 -14.47 -13.05 -1.61
N ARG A 148 -14.02 -13.88 -2.54
CA ARG A 148 -12.73 -13.70 -3.22
C ARG A 148 -12.66 -12.36 -3.94
N THR A 149 -13.74 -11.94 -4.59
CA THR A 149 -13.80 -10.65 -5.29
C THR A 149 -13.57 -9.48 -4.32
N ILE A 150 -14.25 -9.48 -3.16
CA ILE A 150 -14.06 -8.48 -2.11
C ILE A 150 -12.62 -8.48 -1.58
N LEU A 151 -12.04 -9.65 -1.29
CA LEU A 151 -10.65 -9.78 -0.84
C LEU A 151 -9.68 -9.10 -1.80
N VAL A 152 -9.83 -9.37 -3.10
CA VAL A 152 -8.94 -8.82 -4.13
C VAL A 152 -9.13 -7.32 -4.30
N ILE A 153 -10.37 -6.81 -4.26
CA ILE A 153 -10.65 -5.38 -4.34
C ILE A 153 -9.95 -4.62 -3.20
N LEU A 154 -10.13 -5.08 -1.95
CA LEU A 154 -9.53 -4.41 -0.80
C LEU A 154 -8.00 -4.49 -0.81
N ALA A 155 -7.44 -5.65 -1.19
CA ALA A 155 -5.99 -5.81 -1.31
C ALA A 155 -5.40 -4.85 -2.37
N ILE A 156 -6.03 -4.72 -3.54
CA ILE A 156 -5.62 -3.79 -4.59
C ILE A 156 -5.76 -2.34 -4.12
N SER A 157 -6.86 -1.99 -3.44
CA SER A 157 -7.07 -0.65 -2.89
C SER A 157 -5.98 -0.27 -1.88
N GLY A 158 -5.68 -1.16 -0.93
CA GLY A 158 -4.61 -0.97 0.04
C GLY A 158 -3.23 -0.85 -0.62
N ALA A 159 -2.96 -1.65 -1.66
CA ALA A 159 -1.72 -1.55 -2.44
C ALA A 159 -1.57 -0.19 -3.12
N LEU A 160 -2.62 0.32 -3.76
CA LEU A 160 -2.63 1.62 -4.43
C LEU A 160 -2.51 2.79 -3.43
N ALA A 161 -3.17 2.71 -2.28
CA ALA A 161 -3.04 3.71 -1.23
C ALA A 161 -1.61 3.77 -0.67
N ALA A 162 -0.97 2.61 -0.46
CA ALA A 162 0.42 2.57 -0.02
C ALA A 162 1.41 2.99 -1.13
N LEU A 163 1.09 2.73 -2.40
CA LEU A 163 1.89 3.26 -3.52
C LEU A 163 1.93 4.79 -3.49
N ALA A 164 0.80 5.45 -3.21
CA ALA A 164 0.75 6.89 -3.04
C ALA A 164 1.62 7.35 -1.86
N GLY A 165 1.48 6.71 -0.69
CA GLY A 165 2.26 7.06 0.50
C GLY A 165 3.76 6.77 0.42
N VAL A 166 4.20 5.84 -0.46
CA VAL A 166 5.63 5.62 -0.73
C VAL A 166 6.18 6.63 -1.73
N SER A 167 5.31 7.20 -2.57
CA SER A 167 5.72 8.18 -3.55
C SER A 167 5.90 9.59 -2.98
N GLU A 168 5.38 9.84 -1.78
CA GLU A 168 5.51 11.09 -1.01
C GLU A 168 6.78 11.09 -0.13
#